data_AF-A0A811JZW9-F1
#
_entry.id   AF-A0A811JZW9-F1
#
_cell.length_a   1.000
_cell.length_b   1.000
_cell.length_c   1.000
_cell.angle_alpha   90.00
_cell.angle_beta   90.00
_cell.angle_gamma   90.00
#
_symmetry.space_group_name_H-M   'P 1'
#
loop_
_entity.id
_entity.type
_entity.pdbx_description
1 polymer ?
#
loop_
_entity_poly.entity_id
_entity_poly.type
_entity_poly.pdbx_seq_one_letter_code
_entity_poly.pdbx_strand_id
1 'polypeptide(L)'
;MKMNMFSPSTAAKYYFFDKKRDTADAEFIPMEPRMFAILLKKEQILFLFDVDKTIGPMYRWDFTDSEFVVSACWTKNTLFTLTRLGVVSRWKLLANGRKLREKHIDLKKEGCRQLITIDYDKFLIVSEQDASAIKWNS
;
A
#
# COMPACT_ATOMS: atom_id res chain seq x y z
N MET A 1 5.33 15.68 17.93
CA MET A 1 5.95 14.55 17.22
C MET A 1 5.97 14.91 15.73
N LYS A 2 7.13 15.21 15.15
CA LYS A 2 7.21 15.59 13.73
C LYS A 2 6.99 14.32 12.89
N MET A 3 5.93 14.28 12.10
CA MET A 3 5.82 13.30 11.02
C MET A 3 6.97 13.58 10.05
N ASN A 4 8.00 12.75 10.08
CA ASN A 4 8.99 12.71 9.02
C ASN A 4 8.25 12.23 7.76
N MET A 5 7.86 13.18 6.91
CA MET A 5 7.47 12.86 5.54
C MET A 5 8.70 12.28 4.85
N PHE A 6 8.83 10.95 4.88
CA PHE A 6 9.82 10.24 4.08
C PHE A 6 9.49 10.53 2.61
N SER A 7 10.27 11.46 2.06
CA SER A 7 10.23 11.73 0.62
C SER A 7 10.70 10.46 -0.11
N PRO A 8 10.14 10.12 -1.29
CA PRO A 8 10.57 8.95 -2.04
C PRO A 8 12.09 8.96 -2.24
N SER A 9 12.74 7.80 -2.09
CA SER A 9 14.18 7.69 -2.24
C SER A 9 14.62 8.17 -3.62
N THR A 10 15.88 8.59 -3.72
CA THR A 10 16.49 9.01 -4.98
C THR A 10 16.29 7.98 -6.10
N ALA A 11 16.37 6.67 -5.77
CA ALA A 11 16.14 5.58 -6.70
C ALA A 11 14.71 5.55 -7.28
N ALA A 12 13.68 5.78 -6.44
CA ALA A 12 12.31 5.87 -6.91
C ALA A 12 12.15 7.05 -7.87
N LYS A 13 12.64 8.24 -7.50
CA LYS A 13 12.54 9.45 -8.34
C LYS A 13 13.15 9.23 -9.73
N TYR A 14 14.34 8.63 -9.81
CA TYR A 14 14.97 8.28 -11.08
C TYR A 14 14.12 7.29 -11.90
N TYR A 15 13.57 6.26 -11.26
CA TYR A 15 12.73 5.27 -11.95
C TYR A 15 11.45 5.89 -12.54
N PHE A 16 10.77 6.76 -11.79
CA PHE A 16 9.57 7.45 -12.30
C PHE A 16 9.90 8.40 -13.45
N PHE A 17 10.99 9.15 -13.33
CA PHE A 17 11.46 10.07 -14.37
C PHE A 17 11.81 9.33 -15.67
N ASP A 18 12.63 8.27 -15.58
CA ASP A 18 13.02 7.45 -16.74
C ASP A 18 11.79 6.87 -17.46
N LYS A 19 10.78 6.44 -16.69
CA LYS A 19 9.55 5.85 -17.24
C LYS A 19 8.46 6.86 -17.58
N LYS A 20 8.69 8.17 -17.41
CA LYS A 20 7.71 9.25 -17.66
C LYS A 20 6.36 8.99 -17.00
N ARG A 21 6.37 8.45 -15.79
CA ARG A 21 5.15 8.06 -15.05
C ARG A 21 4.59 9.25 -14.27
N ASP A 22 3.27 9.34 -14.23
CA ASP A 22 2.56 10.33 -13.43
C ASP A 22 2.60 9.92 -11.94
N THR A 23 3.15 10.79 -11.10
CA THR A 23 3.28 10.57 -9.66
C THR A 23 2.10 11.11 -8.86
N ALA A 24 1.14 11.80 -9.47
CA ALA A 24 0.00 12.38 -8.76
C ALA A 24 -0.91 11.33 -8.12
N ASP A 25 -0.99 10.13 -8.72
CA ASP A 25 -1.78 8.98 -8.22
C ASP A 25 -0.93 7.96 -7.43
N ALA A 26 0.29 8.33 -7.04
CA ALA A 26 1.20 7.45 -6.32
C ALA A 26 0.98 7.56 -4.80
N GLU A 27 0.90 6.41 -4.12
CA GLU A 27 0.88 6.33 -2.66
C GLU A 27 2.17 5.70 -2.15
N PHE A 28 2.91 6.47 -1.35
CA PHE A 28 4.14 6.01 -0.70
C PHE A 28 3.80 5.30 0.60
N ILE A 29 4.34 4.10 0.77
CA ILE A 29 4.07 3.21 1.91
C ILE A 29 5.42 2.87 2.57
N PRO A 30 5.72 3.42 3.76
CA PRO A 30 6.95 3.08 4.47
C PRO A 30 6.90 1.62 4.95
N MET A 31 8.02 0.90 4.83
CA MET A 31 8.15 -0.50 5.26
C MET A 31 9.39 -0.70 6.14
N GLU A 32 9.22 -1.24 7.34
CA GLU A 32 10.34 -1.60 8.21
C GLU A 32 11.00 -2.93 7.77
N PRO A 33 12.32 -3.11 7.90
CA PRO A 33 13.29 -2.16 8.46
C PRO A 33 13.98 -1.21 7.46
N ARG A 34 13.96 -1.48 6.15
CA ARG A 34 14.67 -0.65 5.11
C ARG A 34 14.02 -0.72 3.73
N MET A 35 12.70 -0.87 3.68
CA MET A 35 11.97 -0.95 2.42
C MET A 35 10.95 0.18 2.33
N PHE A 36 10.46 0.42 1.14
CA PHE A 36 9.24 1.17 0.96
C PHE A 36 8.53 0.63 -0.27
N ALA A 37 7.23 0.86 -0.33
CA ALA A 37 6.46 0.57 -1.52
C ALA A 37 5.86 1.84 -2.11
N ILE A 38 5.64 1.81 -3.42
CA ILE A 38 4.89 2.82 -4.13
C ILE A 38 3.76 2.13 -4.88
N LEU A 39 2.54 2.44 -4.48
CA LEU A 39 1.32 2.00 -5.16
C LEU A 39 0.96 3.03 -6.21
N LEU A 40 0.88 2.61 -7.47
CA LEU A 40 0.35 3.40 -8.57
C LEU A 40 -1.10 3.00 -8.79
N LYS A 41 -2.03 3.78 -8.24
CA LYS A 41 -3.46 3.44 -8.19
C LYS A 41 -4.07 3.34 -9.58
N LYS A 42 -3.64 4.16 -10.52
CA LYS A 42 -4.14 4.11 -11.90
C LYS A 42 -3.68 2.85 -12.64
N GLU A 43 -2.42 2.44 -12.41
CA GLU A 43 -1.85 1.25 -13.05
C GLU A 43 -2.20 -0.04 -12.31
N GLN A 44 -2.68 0.05 -11.06
CA GLN A 44 -2.91 -1.07 -10.16
C GLN A 44 -1.64 -1.91 -9.95
N ILE A 45 -0.51 -1.23 -9.77
CA ILE A 45 0.81 -1.84 -9.54
C ILE A 45 1.42 -1.28 -8.26
N LEU A 46 1.91 -2.17 -7.40
CA LEU A 46 2.73 -1.84 -6.24
C LEU A 46 4.17 -2.28 -6.49
N PHE A 47 5.08 -1.32 -6.45
CA PHE A 47 6.51 -1.56 -6.53
C PHE A 47 7.11 -1.53 -5.15
N LEU A 48 7.92 -2.52 -4.82
CA LEU A 48 8.68 -2.58 -3.58
C LEU A 48 10.13 -2.20 -3.87
N PHE A 49 10.69 -1.31 -3.06
CA PHE A 49 12.04 -0.81 -3.16
C PHE A 49 12.81 -1.11 -1.88
N ASP A 50 14.11 -1.34 -2.05
CA ASP A 50 15.08 -1.30 -0.97
C ASP A 50 15.66 0.12 -0.92
N VAL A 51 15.78 0.70 0.27
CA VAL A 51 16.37 2.04 0.44
C VAL A 51 17.85 2.04 0.05
N ASP A 52 18.55 0.94 0.26
CA ASP A 52 19.98 0.81 0.02
C ASP A 52 20.29 0.48 -1.46
N LYS A 53 19.29 0.07 -2.26
CA LYS A 53 19.47 -0.19 -3.69
C LYS A 53 19.25 1.08 -4.50
N THR A 54 20.22 1.38 -5.34
CA THR A 54 20.24 2.59 -6.17
C THR A 54 19.41 2.48 -7.46
N ILE A 55 19.05 1.26 -7.88
CA ILE A 55 18.44 1.02 -9.19
C ILE A 55 17.15 0.22 -9.05
N GLY A 56 16.03 0.89 -9.33
CA GLY A 56 14.72 0.27 -9.60
C GLY A 56 14.06 -0.48 -8.43
N PRO A 57 12.87 -1.03 -8.65
CA PRO A 57 12.16 -1.82 -7.66
C PRO A 57 12.75 -3.22 -7.53
N MET A 58 12.75 -3.77 -6.31
CA MET A 58 13.04 -5.17 -6.06
C MET A 58 11.94 -6.08 -6.60
N TYR A 59 10.69 -5.71 -6.35
CA TYR A 59 9.52 -6.52 -6.67
C TYR A 59 8.39 -5.67 -7.24
N ARG A 60 7.55 -6.31 -8.04
CA ARG A 60 6.36 -5.75 -8.66
C ARG A 60 5.17 -6.64 -8.34
N TRP A 61 4.12 -6.03 -7.79
CA TRP A 61 2.85 -6.68 -7.49
C TRP A 61 1.74 -6.04 -8.31
N ASP A 62 1.14 -6.80 -9.21
CA ASP A 62 -0.02 -6.36 -10.00
C ASP A 62 -1.31 -6.72 -9.25
N PHE A 63 -2.29 -5.82 -9.26
CA PHE A 63 -3.65 -6.05 -8.78
C PHE A 63 -4.61 -6.14 -9.96
N THR A 64 -5.56 -7.06 -9.89
CA THR A 64 -6.62 -7.19 -10.91
C THR A 64 -7.71 -6.16 -10.69
N ASP A 65 -8.61 -5.99 -11.65
CA ASP A 65 -9.74 -5.06 -11.53
C ASP A 65 -10.64 -5.39 -10.33
N SER A 66 -10.81 -6.68 -10.01
CA SER A 66 -11.52 -7.14 -8.81
C SER A 66 -10.80 -6.80 -7.50
N GLU A 67 -9.53 -6.43 -7.58
CA GLU A 67 -8.67 -6.06 -6.46
C GLU A 67 -8.40 -4.56 -6.40
N PHE A 68 -9.09 -3.74 -7.20
CA PHE A 68 -8.76 -2.32 -7.41
C PHE A 68 -8.47 -1.59 -6.09
N VAL A 69 -7.19 -1.36 -5.82
CA VAL A 69 -6.68 -0.82 -4.57
C VAL A 69 -6.72 0.69 -4.62
N VAL A 70 -7.36 1.29 -3.62
CA VAL A 70 -7.46 2.75 -3.45
C VAL A 70 -6.52 3.28 -2.36
N SER A 71 -6.14 2.44 -1.40
CA SER A 71 -5.16 2.76 -0.37
C SER A 71 -4.51 1.51 0.20
N ALA A 72 -3.30 1.65 0.73
CA ALA A 72 -2.59 0.55 1.35
C ALA A 72 -1.66 1.02 2.48
N CYS A 73 -1.39 0.13 3.43
CA CYS A 73 -0.47 0.40 4.51
C CYS A 73 0.32 -0.85 4.88
N TRP A 74 1.49 -0.66 5.49
CA TRP A 74 2.35 -1.75 5.95
C TRP A 74 2.47 -1.74 7.47
N THR A 75 2.27 -2.90 8.10
CA THR A 75 2.45 -3.07 9.55
C THR A 75 2.87 -4.49 9.88
N LYS A 76 3.82 -4.65 10.83
CA LYS A 76 4.55 -5.88 11.18
C LYS A 76 4.72 -6.86 10.00
N ASN A 77 5.48 -6.43 8.99
CA ASN A 77 5.88 -7.25 7.85
C ASN A 77 4.69 -7.77 7.00
N THR A 78 3.57 -7.03 7.01
CA THR A 78 2.33 -7.40 6.32
C THR A 78 1.77 -6.17 5.60
N LEU A 79 1.36 -6.34 4.35
CA LEU A 79 0.66 -5.31 3.60
C LEU A 79 -0.84 -5.46 3.83
N PHE A 80 -1.52 -4.37 4.13
CA PHE A 80 -2.96 -4.26 4.08
C PHE A 80 -3.36 -3.36 2.92
N THR A 81 -4.36 -3.79 2.15
CA THR A 81 -4.90 -3.01 1.03
C THR A 81 -6.38 -2.80 1.22
N LEU A 82 -6.90 -1.66 0.81
CA LEU A 82 -8.31 -1.31 0.79
C LEU A 82 -8.76 -1.11 -0.65
N THR A 83 -9.90 -1.69 -1.01
CA THR A 83 -10.59 -1.41 -2.27
C THR A 83 -11.66 -0.33 -2.10
N ARG A 84 -12.13 0.24 -3.21
CA ARG A 84 -13.24 1.22 -3.20
C ARG A 84 -14.54 0.66 -2.61
N LEU A 85 -14.72 -0.66 -2.69
CA LEU A 85 -15.88 -1.40 -2.19
C LEU A 85 -15.72 -1.87 -0.73
N GLY A 86 -14.72 -1.35 0.00
CA GLY A 86 -14.58 -1.63 1.42
C GLY A 86 -14.03 -3.02 1.74
N VAL A 87 -13.45 -3.71 0.76
CA VAL A 87 -12.72 -4.95 1.01
C VAL A 87 -11.31 -4.61 1.49
N VAL A 88 -10.98 -5.04 2.72
CA VAL A 88 -9.63 -4.96 3.27
C VAL A 88 -8.97 -6.32 3.14
N SER A 89 -7.83 -6.38 2.46
CA SER A 89 -7.06 -7.62 2.27
C SER A 89 -5.72 -7.55 2.96
N ARG A 90 -5.32 -8.69 3.55
CA ARG A 90 -4.01 -8.90 4.18
C ARG A 90 -3.12 -9.71 3.24
N TRP A 91 -1.93 -9.20 2.98
CA TRP A 91 -0.95 -9.80 2.08
C TRP A 91 0.39 -10.00 2.75
N LYS A 92 1.00 -11.16 2.46
CA LYS A 92 2.35 -11.49 2.89
C LYS A 92 3.31 -11.42 1.70
N LEU A 93 4.46 -10.79 1.92
CA LEU A 93 5.60 -10.86 1.01
C LEU A 93 6.34 -12.18 1.25
N LEU A 94 6.35 -13.04 0.23
CA LEU A 94 7.13 -14.27 0.25
C LEU A 94 8.60 -13.99 -0.09
N ALA A 95 9.50 -14.89 0.33
CA ALA A 95 10.94 -14.73 0.13
C ALA A 95 11.35 -14.59 -1.35
N ASN A 96 10.56 -15.12 -2.28
CA ASN A 96 10.77 -14.99 -3.72
C ASN A 96 10.14 -13.74 -4.34
N GLY A 97 9.65 -12.81 -3.52
CA GLY A 97 9.03 -11.57 -3.99
C GLY A 97 7.56 -11.68 -4.36
N ARG A 98 6.95 -12.87 -4.34
CA ARG A 98 5.52 -13.04 -4.65
C ARG A 98 4.64 -12.53 -3.52
N LYS A 99 3.47 -12.00 -3.88
CA LYS A 99 2.38 -11.69 -2.93
C LYS A 99 1.55 -12.93 -2.66
N LEU A 100 1.21 -13.16 -1.40
CA LEU A 100 0.22 -14.16 -0.97
C LEU A 100 -0.91 -13.45 -0.22
N ARG A 101 -2.16 -13.60 -0.68
CA ARG A 101 -3.32 -13.15 0.09
C ARG A 101 -3.58 -14.15 1.20
N GLU A 102 -3.52 -13.71 2.46
CA GLU A 102 -3.79 -14.57 3.60
C GLU A 102 -5.28 -14.55 3.98
N LYS A 103 -5.86 -13.36 4.07
CA LYS A 103 -7.24 -13.14 4.52
C LYS A 103 -7.80 -11.85 3.92
N HIS A 104 -9.11 -11.73 3.87
CA HIS A 104 -9.79 -10.47 3.58
C HIS A 104 -11.07 -10.33 4.42
N ILE A 105 -11.47 -9.09 4.65
CA ILE A 105 -12.72 -8.73 5.31
C ILE A 105 -13.46 -7.78 4.38
N ASP A 106 -14.73 -8.05 4.14
CA ASP A 106 -15.62 -7.16 3.40
C ASP A 106 -16.46 -6.35 4.40
N LEU A 107 -16.28 -5.04 4.39
CA LEU A 107 -16.94 -4.13 5.32
C LEU A 107 -18.33 -3.69 4.84
N LYS A 108 -18.75 -4.12 3.65
CA LYS A 108 -20.01 -3.69 3.01
C LYS A 108 -20.13 -2.16 2.96
N LYS A 109 -19.00 -1.51 2.66
CA LYS A 109 -18.86 -0.05 2.66
C LYS A 109 -18.34 0.41 1.32
N GLU A 110 -19.08 1.26 0.63
CA GLU A 110 -18.69 1.81 -0.66
C GLU A 110 -18.05 3.19 -0.52
N GLY A 111 -17.40 3.65 -1.60
CA GLY A 111 -16.76 4.96 -1.60
C GLY A 111 -15.58 5.05 -0.63
N CYS A 112 -14.96 3.92 -0.28
CA CYS A 112 -13.75 3.90 0.53
C CYS A 112 -12.60 4.57 -0.22
N ARG A 113 -11.80 5.38 0.50
CA ARG A 113 -10.72 6.19 -0.09
C ARG A 113 -9.38 6.01 0.60
N GLN A 114 -9.36 5.79 1.91
CA GLN A 114 -8.12 5.75 2.67
C GLN A 114 -8.14 4.70 3.77
N LEU A 115 -7.03 3.99 3.91
CA LEU A 115 -6.74 3.05 4.98
C LEU A 115 -5.61 3.62 5.83
N ILE A 116 -5.88 3.89 7.10
CA ILE A 116 -4.90 4.48 8.02
C ILE A 116 -4.64 3.50 9.15
N THR A 117 -3.39 3.11 9.34
CA THR A 117 -2.97 2.30 10.49
C THR A 117 -2.99 3.16 11.75
N ILE A 118 -3.78 2.75 12.75
CA ILE A 118 -3.77 3.37 14.09
C ILE A 118 -2.86 2.57 15.03
N ASP A 119 -2.96 1.25 14.96
CA ASP A 119 -2.23 0.28 15.78
C ASP A 119 -1.97 -0.97 14.92
N TYR A 120 -1.31 -1.99 15.46
CA TYR A 120 -0.97 -3.20 14.72
C TYR A 120 -2.17 -3.85 14.02
N ASP A 121 -3.27 -3.98 14.74
CA ASP A 121 -4.49 -4.65 14.29
C ASP A 121 -5.67 -3.67 14.20
N LYS A 122 -5.45 -2.36 14.27
CA LYS A 122 -6.52 -1.35 14.23
C LYS A 122 -6.29 -0.37 13.10
N PHE A 123 -7.34 -0.18 12.32
CA PHE A 123 -7.31 0.68 11.14
C PHE A 123 -8.48 1.66 11.17
N LEU A 124 -8.25 2.89 10.72
CA LEU A 124 -9.30 3.81 10.36
C LEU A 124 -9.54 3.72 8.86
N ILE A 125 -10.80 3.63 8.47
CA ILE A 125 -11.21 3.62 7.08
C ILE A 125 -12.02 4.86 6.80
N VAL A 126 -11.47 5.71 5.94
CA VAL A 126 -12.11 6.92 5.48
C VAL A 126 -12.86 6.61 4.19
N SER A 127 -14.14 6.95 4.18
CA SER A 127 -15.00 6.90 3.00
C SER A 127 -15.52 8.29 2.65
N GLU A 128 -16.32 8.37 1.60
CA GLU A 128 -17.03 9.60 1.21
C GLU A 128 -18.00 10.11 2.27
N GLN A 129 -18.56 9.21 3.08
CA GLN A 129 -19.65 9.53 4.00
C GLN A 129 -19.13 9.75 5.43
N ASP A 130 -18.22 8.89 5.88
CA ASP A 130 -17.73 8.86 7.26
C ASP A 130 -16.37 8.15 7.39
N ALA A 131 -15.83 8.18 8.60
CA ALA A 131 -14.66 7.39 9.00
C ALA A 131 -15.06 6.34 10.04
N SER A 132 -14.67 5.08 9.82
CA SER A 132 -14.98 3.97 10.74
C SER A 132 -13.70 3.28 11.18
N ALA A 133 -13.60 2.99 12.48
CA ALA A 133 -12.51 2.19 13.01
C ALA A 133 -12.83 0.70 12.85
N ILE A 134 -11.88 -0.08 12.36
CA ILE A 134 -11.96 -1.53 12.29
C ILE A 134 -10.84 -2.14 13.12
N LYS A 135 -11.12 -3.30 13.72
CA LYS A 135 -10.10 -4.15 14.33
C LYS A 135 -9.97 -5.43 13.51
N TRP A 136 -8.75 -5.72 13.07
CA TRP A 136 -8.41 -6.93 12.37
C TRP A 136 -8.25 -8.08 13.36
N ASN A 137 -9.30 -8.89 13.50
CA ASN A 137 -9.24 -10.08 14.33
C ASN A 137 -8.43 -11.16 13.59
N SER A 138 -7.33 -11.60 14.23
CA SER A 138 -6.38 -12.59 13.72
C SER A 138 -7.02 -13.94 13.40
#